data_AF-A0A4Q2Z5Z3-F1
#
_entry.id   AF-A0A4Q2Z5Z3-F1
#
_cell.length_a   1.000
_cell.length_b   1.000
_cell.length_c   1.000
_cell.angle_alpha   90.00
_cell.angle_beta   90.00
_cell.angle_gamma   90.00
#
_symmetry.space_group_name_H-M   'P 1'
#
loop_
_entity.id
_entity.type
_entity.pdbx_description
1 polymer ?
#
loop_
_entity_poly.entity_id
_entity_poly.type
_entity_poly.pdbx_seq_one_letter_code
_entity_poly.pdbx_strand_id
1 'polypeptide(L)'
;MERRPGLTDLASWIAETPPAELDRRQKAAEAAFHQLGITFAVYGEEEAAERIIPFDIVPRIFTSSEWTSLSEGLVQRVEAINAFLADIYGAQRILKENILPPELVLGNSQFRGFLHGTSAPHGIYAHICGIDLVRTGPNDFFVLEDNARTPSGVSYMLENREAMLRLCPELFQRFAVCPVDRYPDALRETLQSVAPHGGQTPVCVLLTPGHFNSAFYEHSFLADSMGIELVEAADLEVDDDVVWMRTIEGRVRVDVIYRRIDDDYIDPIVFNPDSLLGVPGLIAAYMAGNVALVNAPGTGIADDKAIYSYMPEIVKFYSGAEAKLPNVETYRCREAGALQY
;
A
#
# COMPACT_ATOMS: atom_id res chain seq x y z
N MET A 1 3.28 -37.53 10.53
CA MET A 1 3.72 -36.20 10.04
C MET A 1 3.99 -35.36 11.28
N GLU A 2 5.22 -34.91 11.46
CA GLU A 2 5.61 -34.13 12.65
C GLU A 2 4.92 -32.76 12.61
N ARG A 3 4.24 -32.38 13.70
CA ARG A 3 3.52 -31.10 13.78
C ARG A 3 4.52 -29.98 14.01
N ARG A 4 4.41 -28.88 13.25
CA ARG A 4 5.27 -27.72 13.41
C ARG A 4 5.06 -27.08 14.81
N PRO A 5 6.13 -26.84 15.59
CA PRO A 5 6.03 -26.14 16.86
C PRO A 5 5.33 -24.78 16.71
N GLY A 6 4.42 -24.46 17.63
CA GLY A 6 3.58 -23.26 17.56
C GLY A 6 2.28 -23.41 16.75
N LEU A 7 2.10 -24.50 15.99
CA LEU A 7 0.87 -24.80 15.23
C LEU A 7 0.13 -26.04 15.73
N THR A 8 0.59 -26.65 16.83
CA THR A 8 -0.02 -27.87 17.39
C THR A 8 -1.49 -27.66 17.74
N ASP A 9 -1.85 -26.52 18.32
CA ASP A 9 -3.23 -26.22 18.73
C ASP A 9 -4.17 -25.99 17.55
N LEU A 10 -3.64 -25.45 16.43
CA LEU A 10 -4.38 -25.33 15.17
C LEU A 10 -4.63 -26.72 14.59
N ALA A 11 -3.59 -27.58 14.54
CA ALA A 11 -3.74 -28.95 14.07
C ALA A 11 -4.71 -29.76 14.93
N SER A 12 -4.71 -29.56 16.26
CA SER A 12 -5.69 -30.17 17.16
C SER A 12 -7.09 -29.62 16.92
N TRP A 13 -7.26 -28.31 16.77
CA TRP A 13 -8.57 -27.71 16.46
C TRP A 13 -9.16 -28.26 15.15
N ILE A 14 -8.36 -28.38 14.09
CA ILE A 14 -8.79 -28.97 12.81
C ILE A 14 -9.21 -30.44 13.01
N ALA A 15 -8.43 -31.21 13.78
CA ALA A 15 -8.72 -32.63 14.01
C ALA A 15 -9.93 -32.88 14.92
N GLU A 16 -10.18 -31.98 15.86
CA GLU A 16 -11.29 -32.04 16.83
C GLU A 16 -12.60 -31.50 16.25
N THR A 17 -12.55 -30.60 15.27
CA THR A 17 -13.74 -29.98 14.68
C THR A 17 -14.36 -30.91 13.64
N PRO A 18 -15.66 -31.25 13.75
CA PRO A 18 -16.34 -32.08 12.76
C PRO A 18 -16.27 -31.49 11.34
N PRO A 19 -16.04 -32.28 10.27
CA PRO A 19 -15.96 -31.76 8.91
C PRO A 19 -17.20 -30.95 8.46
N ALA A 20 -18.40 -31.36 8.89
CA ALA A 20 -19.64 -30.64 8.60
C ALA A 20 -19.69 -29.25 9.25
N GLU A 21 -19.03 -29.08 10.40
CA GLU A 21 -18.93 -27.80 11.08
C GLU A 21 -17.92 -26.87 10.40
N LEU A 22 -16.79 -27.41 9.91
CA LEU A 22 -15.84 -26.67 9.07
C LEU A 22 -16.51 -26.17 7.78
N ASP A 23 -17.23 -27.03 7.06
CA ASP A 23 -17.99 -26.67 5.85
C ASP A 23 -19.06 -25.60 6.13
N ARG A 24 -19.78 -25.72 7.26
CA ARG A 24 -20.76 -24.72 7.70
C ARG A 24 -20.12 -23.35 7.92
N ARG A 25 -18.96 -23.29 8.57
CA ARG A 25 -18.23 -22.04 8.83
C ARG A 25 -17.67 -21.43 7.56
N GLN A 26 -17.11 -22.25 6.68
CA GLN A 26 -16.61 -21.83 5.37
C GLN A 26 -17.71 -21.18 4.54
N LYS A 27 -18.87 -21.83 4.39
CA LYS A 27 -20.03 -21.27 3.69
C LYS A 27 -20.59 -20.01 4.35
N ALA A 28 -20.55 -19.93 5.67
CA ALA A 28 -20.97 -18.73 6.39
C ALA A 28 -20.02 -17.55 6.14
N ALA A 29 -18.70 -17.79 6.05
CA ALA A 29 -17.72 -16.76 5.68
C ALA A 29 -17.97 -16.25 4.26
N GLU A 30 -18.09 -17.16 3.29
CA GLU A 30 -18.37 -16.81 1.88
C GLU A 30 -19.65 -16.00 1.74
N ALA A 31 -20.72 -16.39 2.44
CA ALA A 31 -21.98 -15.65 2.44
C ALA A 31 -21.86 -14.25 3.07
N ALA A 32 -21.07 -14.10 4.14
CA ALA A 32 -20.82 -12.81 4.77
C ALA A 32 -20.04 -11.87 3.84
N PHE A 33 -19.00 -12.37 3.18
CA PHE A 33 -18.19 -11.59 2.22
C PHE A 33 -19.03 -11.14 1.03
N HIS A 34 -19.93 -12.00 0.54
CA HIS A 34 -20.89 -11.63 -0.51
C HIS A 34 -21.85 -10.52 -0.05
N GLN A 35 -22.34 -10.57 1.19
CA GLN A 35 -23.25 -9.54 1.73
C GLN A 35 -22.57 -8.19 1.94
N LEU A 36 -21.29 -8.21 2.29
CA LEU A 36 -20.48 -6.99 2.51
C LEU A 36 -19.97 -6.36 1.21
N GLY A 37 -20.19 -7.00 0.05
CA GLY A 37 -19.69 -6.50 -1.24
C GLY A 37 -18.17 -6.58 -1.35
N ILE A 38 -17.53 -7.53 -0.64
CA ILE A 38 -16.09 -7.74 -0.68
C ILE A 38 -15.75 -8.49 -1.98
N THR A 39 -15.60 -7.74 -3.07
CA THR A 39 -15.44 -8.25 -4.43
C THR A 39 -14.13 -7.79 -5.06
N PHE A 40 -13.60 -8.56 -6.01
CA PHE A 40 -12.48 -8.15 -6.87
C PHE A 40 -12.87 -8.26 -8.34
N ALA A 41 -12.35 -7.34 -9.17
CA ALA A 41 -12.52 -7.39 -10.62
C ALA A 41 -11.36 -8.16 -11.26
N VAL A 42 -11.65 -9.26 -11.96
CA VAL A 42 -10.62 -9.99 -12.72
C VAL A 42 -10.37 -9.20 -14.02
N TYR A 43 -9.17 -8.63 -14.16
CA TYR A 43 -8.77 -7.99 -15.42
C TYR A 43 -8.70 -9.02 -16.54
N GLY A 44 -9.55 -8.90 -17.57
CA GLY A 44 -9.43 -9.65 -18.82
C GLY A 44 -10.70 -10.32 -19.38
N GLU A 45 -11.83 -10.31 -18.69
CA GLU A 45 -13.12 -10.78 -19.24
C GLU A 45 -14.04 -9.59 -19.58
N GLU A 46 -14.64 -9.59 -20.77
CA GLU A 46 -15.59 -8.56 -21.27
C GLU A 46 -16.86 -8.42 -20.42
N GLU A 47 -17.05 -9.31 -19.45
CA GLU A 47 -17.99 -9.17 -18.34
C GLU A 47 -17.18 -8.97 -17.06
N ALA A 48 -17.11 -7.72 -16.58
CA ALA A 48 -16.65 -7.38 -15.24
C ALA A 48 -17.65 -7.92 -14.20
N ALA A 49 -17.82 -9.24 -14.14
CA ALA A 49 -18.51 -9.89 -13.04
C ALA A 49 -17.61 -9.75 -11.82
N GLU A 50 -17.99 -8.88 -10.90
CA GLU A 50 -17.44 -8.83 -9.55
C GLU A 50 -17.40 -10.26 -8.99
N ARG A 51 -16.20 -10.80 -8.76
CA ARG A 51 -16.03 -12.12 -8.15
C ARG A 51 -15.72 -11.93 -6.67
N ILE A 52 -16.37 -12.71 -5.82
CA ILE A 52 -16.08 -12.76 -4.39
C ILE A 52 -14.66 -13.30 -4.23
N ILE A 53 -13.86 -12.68 -3.37
CA ILE A 53 -12.56 -13.24 -3.00
C ILE A 53 -12.80 -14.53 -2.20
N PRO A 54 -12.28 -15.69 -2.63
CA PRO A 54 -12.38 -16.91 -1.85
C PRO A 54 -11.76 -16.71 -0.47
N PHE A 55 -12.51 -17.06 0.57
CA PHE A 55 -12.04 -17.03 1.94
C PHE A 55 -11.60 -18.44 2.36
N ASP A 56 -10.66 -18.58 3.29
CA ASP A 56 -10.34 -19.87 3.93
C ASP A 56 -10.31 -19.69 5.44
N ILE A 57 -11.09 -20.47 6.17
CA ILE A 57 -11.20 -20.41 7.63
C ILE A 57 -9.94 -20.93 8.36
N VAL A 58 -8.99 -21.55 7.67
CA VAL A 58 -7.72 -22.00 8.24
C VAL A 58 -6.72 -20.85 8.21
N PRO A 59 -6.38 -20.25 9.37
CA PRO A 59 -5.57 -19.04 9.39
C PRO A 59 -4.12 -19.32 9.05
N ARG A 60 -3.49 -18.35 8.38
CA ARG A 60 -2.04 -18.27 8.25
C ARG A 60 -1.43 -17.68 9.53
N ILE A 61 -0.87 -18.54 10.37
CA ILE A 61 -0.25 -18.13 11.65
C ILE A 61 1.24 -17.82 11.45
N PHE A 62 1.67 -16.68 11.97
CA PHE A 62 3.08 -16.30 12.17
C PHE A 62 3.37 -16.28 13.67
N THR A 63 4.47 -16.89 14.10
CA THR A 63 4.91 -16.78 15.50
C THR A 63 5.47 -15.39 15.78
N SER A 64 5.54 -15.01 17.05
CA SER A 64 6.12 -13.72 17.46
C SER A 64 7.58 -13.55 17.01
N SER A 65 8.37 -14.62 17.02
CA SER A 65 9.76 -14.57 16.55
C SER A 65 9.84 -14.37 15.03
N GLU A 66 8.99 -15.06 14.26
CA GLU A 66 8.91 -14.86 12.80
C GLU A 66 8.50 -13.43 12.47
N TRP A 67 7.44 -12.93 13.13
CA TRP A 67 6.94 -11.59 12.89
C TRP A 67 7.95 -10.50 13.27
N THR A 68 8.68 -10.67 14.39
CA THR A 68 9.71 -9.72 14.79
C THR A 68 10.79 -9.58 13.72
N SER A 69 11.34 -10.70 13.23
CA SER A 69 12.37 -10.68 12.19
C SER A 69 11.84 -10.14 10.85
N LEU A 70 10.61 -10.50 10.47
CA LEU A 70 9.95 -9.97 9.27
C LEU A 70 9.75 -8.45 9.37
N SER A 71 9.18 -7.98 10.47
CA SER A 71 8.90 -6.57 10.73
C SER A 71 10.17 -5.71 10.64
N GLU A 72 11.25 -6.16 11.28
CA GLU A 72 12.54 -5.46 11.20
C GLU A 72 13.08 -5.31 9.77
N GLY A 73 12.90 -6.33 8.93
CA GLY A 73 13.33 -6.30 7.54
C GLY A 73 12.40 -5.47 6.65
N LEU A 74 11.10 -5.49 6.91
CA LEU A 74 10.11 -4.65 6.24
C LEU A 74 10.37 -3.16 6.52
N VAL A 75 10.64 -2.81 7.78
CA VAL A 75 10.98 -1.44 8.18
C VAL A 75 12.26 -0.97 7.46
N GLN A 76 13.35 -1.76 7.51
CA GLN A 76 14.60 -1.42 6.81
C GLN A 76 14.36 -1.18 5.32
N ARG A 77 13.54 -2.02 4.68
CA ARG A 77 13.26 -1.92 3.25
C ARG A 77 12.47 -0.66 2.91
N VAL A 78 11.43 -0.33 3.68
CA VAL A 78 10.60 0.86 3.45
C VAL A 78 11.36 2.15 3.76
N GLU A 79 12.23 2.15 4.77
CA GLU A 79 13.15 3.26 5.03
C GLU A 79 14.10 3.48 3.84
N ALA A 80 14.66 2.41 3.28
CA ALA A 80 15.51 2.49 2.09
C ALA A 80 14.73 2.97 0.85
N ILE A 81 13.48 2.53 0.65
CA ILE A 81 12.60 3.02 -0.43
C ILE A 81 12.38 4.53 -0.30
N ASN A 82 12.06 5.02 0.90
CA ASN A 82 11.89 6.46 1.10
C ASN A 82 13.20 7.24 0.90
N ALA A 83 14.34 6.71 1.37
CA ALA A 83 15.65 7.33 1.14
C ALA A 83 16.02 7.35 -0.35
N PHE A 84 15.71 6.29 -1.08
CA PHE A 84 15.87 6.21 -2.53
C PHE A 84 15.03 7.29 -3.24
N LEU A 85 13.73 7.38 -2.93
CA LEU A 85 12.83 8.39 -3.49
C LEU A 85 13.31 9.82 -3.18
N ALA A 86 13.75 10.08 -1.96
CA ALA A 86 14.32 11.37 -1.59
C ALA A 86 15.60 11.71 -2.37
N ASP A 87 16.45 10.71 -2.64
CA ASP A 87 17.69 10.91 -3.38
C ASP A 87 17.45 11.12 -4.89
N ILE A 88 16.61 10.32 -5.53
CA ILE A 88 16.35 10.44 -6.98
C ILE A 88 15.70 11.78 -7.37
N TYR A 89 14.84 12.31 -6.50
CA TYR A 89 14.22 13.63 -6.66
C TYR A 89 15.09 14.76 -6.10
N GLY A 90 16.17 14.44 -5.40
CA GLY A 90 17.13 15.37 -4.81
C GLY A 90 18.54 15.23 -5.38
N ALA A 91 19.49 14.77 -4.57
CA ALA A 91 20.92 14.82 -4.89
C ALA A 91 21.39 13.77 -5.90
N GLN A 92 20.61 12.73 -6.16
CA GLN A 92 20.89 11.62 -7.06
C GLN A 92 22.26 10.94 -6.80
N ARG A 93 22.62 10.76 -5.52
CA ARG A 93 23.90 10.15 -5.12
C ARG A 93 24.03 8.72 -5.63
N ILE A 94 22.97 7.91 -5.53
CA ILE A 94 22.99 6.52 -5.98
C ILE A 94 23.29 6.38 -7.49
N LEU A 95 22.87 7.38 -8.28
CA LEU A 95 23.17 7.45 -9.71
C LEU A 95 24.60 7.94 -9.97
N LYS A 96 25.04 8.98 -9.24
CA LYS A 96 26.40 9.55 -9.36
C LYS A 96 27.49 8.56 -8.96
N GLU A 97 27.21 7.69 -8.00
CA GLU A 97 28.10 6.63 -7.53
C GLU A 97 27.99 5.34 -8.38
N ASN A 98 27.15 5.34 -9.42
CA ASN A 98 26.93 4.22 -10.35
C ASN A 98 26.48 2.91 -9.66
N ILE A 99 25.80 3.00 -8.51
CA ILE A 99 25.13 1.84 -7.89
C ILE A 99 23.91 1.45 -8.72
N LEU A 100 23.17 2.44 -9.21
CA LEU A 100 22.05 2.26 -10.12
C LEU A 100 22.33 3.00 -11.44
N PRO A 101 22.20 2.34 -12.61
CA PRO A 101 22.40 2.98 -13.90
C PRO A 101 21.42 4.15 -14.14
N PRO A 102 21.88 5.37 -14.46
CA PRO A 102 21.01 6.54 -14.62
C PRO A 102 19.85 6.35 -15.59
N GLU A 103 20.06 5.64 -16.69
CA GLU A 103 19.05 5.39 -17.71
C GLU A 103 17.86 4.55 -17.24
N LEU A 104 18.01 3.74 -16.17
CA LEU A 104 16.88 3.00 -15.57
C LEU A 104 15.92 3.91 -14.83
N VAL A 105 16.38 5.09 -14.40
CA VAL A 105 15.57 6.07 -13.69
C VAL A 105 15.13 7.16 -14.64
N LEU A 106 16.08 7.83 -15.28
CA LEU A 106 15.82 9.02 -16.09
C LEU A 106 15.02 8.73 -17.37
N GLY A 107 15.06 7.49 -17.87
CA GLY A 107 14.27 7.04 -19.02
C GLY A 107 12.96 6.33 -18.65
N ASN A 108 12.67 6.17 -17.36
CA ASN A 108 11.50 5.41 -16.91
C ASN A 108 10.23 6.28 -16.93
N SER A 109 9.14 5.74 -17.47
CA SER A 109 7.83 6.42 -17.49
C SER A 109 7.28 6.77 -16.11
N GLN A 110 7.68 6.04 -15.07
CA GLN A 110 7.26 6.28 -13.69
C GLN A 110 8.08 7.40 -13.03
N PHE A 111 9.23 7.79 -13.59
CA PHE A 111 10.03 8.88 -13.08
C PHE A 111 9.45 10.23 -13.50
N ARG A 112 8.97 10.99 -12.52
CA ARG A 112 8.36 12.32 -12.72
C ARG A 112 9.39 13.44 -12.62
N GLY A 113 10.23 13.60 -13.64
CA GLY A 113 11.39 14.51 -13.60
C GLY A 113 11.10 15.97 -13.25
N PHE A 114 9.89 16.47 -13.52
CA PHE A 114 9.48 17.83 -13.14
C PHE A 114 9.33 18.05 -11.63
N LEU A 115 9.26 16.96 -10.82
CA LEU A 115 9.27 17.02 -9.36
C LEU A 115 10.69 17.13 -8.78
N HIS A 116 11.73 17.11 -9.62
CA HIS A 116 13.10 17.23 -9.15
C HIS A 116 13.34 18.56 -8.43
N GLY A 117 13.89 18.51 -7.23
CA GLY A 117 14.07 19.65 -6.34
C GLY A 117 12.85 19.98 -5.47
N THR A 118 11.68 19.41 -5.75
CA THR A 118 10.52 19.45 -4.85
C THR A 118 10.70 18.40 -3.77
N SER A 119 10.63 18.81 -2.50
CA SER A 119 10.63 17.87 -1.38
C SER A 119 9.21 17.58 -0.94
N ALA A 120 8.87 16.31 -0.79
CA ALA A 120 7.63 15.93 -0.11
C ALA A 120 7.62 16.48 1.32
N PRO A 121 6.45 16.84 1.88
CA PRO A 121 6.33 17.23 3.29
C PRO A 121 7.04 16.23 4.20
N HIS A 122 7.91 16.75 5.08
CA HIS A 122 8.72 15.97 6.02
C HIS A 122 9.67 14.94 5.38
N GLY A 123 9.89 15.00 4.06
CA GLY A 123 10.77 14.09 3.33
C GLY A 123 10.24 12.67 3.19
N ILE A 124 8.94 12.44 3.42
CA ILE A 124 8.30 11.12 3.29
C ILE A 124 7.55 11.04 1.98
N TYR A 125 7.83 10.02 1.17
CA TYR A 125 7.25 9.85 -0.16
C TYR A 125 6.26 8.68 -0.16
N ALA A 126 6.74 7.49 0.20
CA ALA A 126 5.94 6.28 0.31
C ALA A 126 5.51 6.10 1.77
N HIS A 127 4.35 6.64 2.11
CA HIS A 127 3.80 6.63 3.46
C HIS A 127 3.24 5.24 3.80
N ILE A 128 2.64 4.60 2.79
CA ILE A 128 2.08 3.26 2.86
C ILE A 128 2.75 2.43 1.77
N CYS A 129 3.37 1.32 2.14
CA CYS A 129 3.95 0.38 1.19
C CYS A 129 3.34 -1.02 1.40
N GLY A 130 2.93 -1.67 0.31
CA GLY A 130 2.61 -3.10 0.30
C GLY A 130 3.85 -3.89 -0.10
N ILE A 131 4.29 -4.85 0.71
CA ILE A 131 5.47 -5.67 0.40
C ILE A 131 5.03 -7.12 0.28
N ASP A 132 5.10 -7.65 -0.94
CA ASP A 132 4.64 -9.00 -1.23
C ASP A 132 5.71 -10.02 -0.85
N LEU A 133 5.35 -10.94 0.05
CA LEU A 133 6.28 -11.91 0.62
C LEU A 133 5.90 -13.33 0.24
N VAL A 134 6.89 -14.12 -0.15
CA VAL A 134 6.79 -15.58 -0.23
C VAL A 134 7.65 -16.25 0.82
N ARG A 135 7.24 -17.45 1.21
CA ARG A 135 7.94 -18.28 2.18
C ARG A 135 8.33 -19.60 1.53
N THR A 136 9.63 -19.90 1.49
CA THR A 136 10.17 -21.14 0.89
C THR A 136 10.62 -22.16 1.94
N GLY A 137 10.79 -21.73 3.20
CA GLY A 137 11.20 -22.59 4.29
C GLY A 137 10.70 -22.12 5.66
N PRO A 138 11.07 -22.79 6.77
CA PRO A 138 10.62 -22.42 8.10
C PRO A 138 11.00 -20.99 8.52
N ASN A 139 12.11 -20.42 8.06
CA ASN A 139 12.47 -19.04 8.36
C ASN A 139 12.87 -18.25 7.11
N ASP A 140 12.62 -18.82 5.92
CA ASP A 140 13.11 -18.29 4.65
C ASP A 140 11.97 -17.54 3.96
N PHE A 141 12.07 -16.21 3.99
CA PHE A 141 11.12 -15.28 3.39
C PHE A 141 11.82 -14.45 2.32
N PHE A 142 11.13 -14.22 1.22
CA PHE A 142 11.63 -13.46 0.09
C PHE A 142 10.60 -12.43 -0.34
N VAL A 143 11.06 -11.22 -0.68
CA VAL A 143 10.22 -10.20 -1.28
C VAL A 143 10.03 -10.52 -2.76
N LEU A 144 8.80 -10.59 -3.24
CA LEU A 144 8.45 -10.69 -4.66
C LEU A 144 8.31 -9.34 -5.32
N GLU A 145 7.70 -8.39 -4.61
CA GLU A 145 7.29 -7.11 -5.17
C GLU A 145 7.14 -6.07 -4.05
N ASP A 146 7.44 -4.83 -4.40
CA ASP A 146 7.17 -3.65 -3.61
C ASP A 146 6.02 -2.89 -4.26
N ASN A 147 5.10 -2.34 -3.47
CA ASN A 147 3.97 -1.55 -3.96
C ASN A 147 4.01 -0.19 -3.26
N ALA A 148 4.54 0.83 -3.95
CA ALA A 148 4.80 2.15 -3.39
C ALA A 148 3.87 3.25 -3.95
N ARG A 149 3.00 2.92 -4.92
CA ARG A 149 1.96 3.81 -5.46
C ARG A 149 0.75 3.90 -4.54
N THR A 150 -0.27 3.10 -4.82
CA THR A 150 -1.59 3.11 -4.18
C THR A 150 -1.92 1.70 -3.66
N PRO A 151 -1.10 1.14 -2.73
CA PRO A 151 -1.30 -0.22 -2.26
C PRO A 151 -2.68 -0.41 -1.64
N SER A 152 -3.26 -1.58 -1.89
CA SER A 152 -4.60 -1.97 -1.43
C SER A 152 -4.57 -3.27 -0.65
N GLY A 153 -5.64 -3.58 0.07
CA GLY A 153 -5.89 -4.89 0.65
C GLY A 153 -6.10 -4.91 2.16
N VAL A 154 -5.99 -3.75 2.81
CA VAL A 154 -6.16 -3.60 4.25
C VAL A 154 -7.61 -3.87 4.67
N SER A 155 -8.59 -3.47 3.86
CA SER A 155 -10.00 -3.77 4.13
C SER A 155 -10.22 -5.28 4.28
N TYR A 156 -9.66 -6.08 3.36
CA TYR A 156 -9.71 -7.54 3.45
C TYR A 156 -9.01 -8.06 4.71
N MET A 157 -7.86 -7.50 5.10
CA MET A 157 -7.16 -7.90 6.34
C MET A 157 -8.07 -7.71 7.58
N LEU A 158 -8.76 -6.58 7.67
CA LEU A 158 -9.64 -6.23 8.78
C LEU A 158 -10.89 -7.12 8.78
N GLU A 159 -11.56 -7.25 7.64
CA GLU A 159 -12.75 -8.10 7.48
C GLU A 159 -12.45 -9.59 7.71
N ASN A 160 -11.29 -10.07 7.24
CA ASN A 160 -10.84 -11.43 7.52
C ASN A 160 -10.69 -11.69 9.03
N ARG A 161 -10.18 -10.70 9.78
CA ARG A 161 -10.05 -10.82 11.23
C ARG A 161 -11.41 -10.88 11.91
N GLU A 162 -12.32 -9.99 11.54
CA GLU A 162 -13.66 -9.91 12.12
C GLU A 162 -14.47 -11.18 11.84
N ALA A 163 -14.40 -11.68 10.60
CA ALA A 163 -15.01 -12.96 10.22
C ALA A 163 -14.47 -14.11 11.06
N MET A 164 -13.15 -14.19 11.26
CA MET A 164 -12.55 -15.25 12.09
C MET A 164 -12.95 -15.14 13.56
N LEU A 165 -13.03 -13.94 14.14
CA LEU A 165 -13.49 -13.73 15.53
C LEU A 165 -14.92 -14.23 15.72
N ARG A 166 -15.78 -14.01 14.73
CA ARG A 166 -17.18 -14.45 14.75
C ARG A 166 -17.35 -15.96 14.50
N LEU A 167 -16.61 -16.52 13.55
CA LEU A 167 -16.81 -17.89 13.07
C LEU A 167 -15.97 -18.93 13.82
N CYS A 168 -14.80 -18.55 14.33
CA CYS A 168 -13.85 -19.42 15.01
C CYS A 168 -13.32 -18.79 16.32
N PRO A 169 -14.19 -18.31 17.23
CA PRO A 169 -13.78 -17.63 18.46
C PRO A 169 -12.87 -18.48 19.36
N GLU A 170 -13.01 -19.81 19.33
CA GLU A 170 -12.19 -20.73 20.11
C GLU A 170 -10.71 -20.70 19.70
N LEU A 171 -10.39 -20.35 18.45
CA LEU A 171 -8.99 -20.19 18.03
C LEU A 171 -8.35 -19.01 18.76
N PHE A 172 -9.10 -17.93 19.00
CA PHE A 172 -8.62 -16.75 19.75
C PHE A 172 -8.52 -16.99 21.25
N GLN A 173 -9.16 -18.05 21.77
CA GLN A 173 -8.94 -18.51 23.15
C GLN A 173 -7.69 -19.37 23.26
N ARG A 174 -7.36 -20.13 22.21
CA ARG A 174 -6.15 -20.98 22.15
C ARG A 174 -4.89 -20.18 21.82
N PHE A 175 -5.01 -19.14 21.01
CA PHE A 175 -3.90 -18.31 20.54
C PHE A 175 -4.00 -16.86 21.05
N ALA A 176 -2.89 -16.32 21.54
CA ALA A 176 -2.76 -14.89 21.85
C ALA A 176 -2.52 -14.08 20.57
N VAL A 177 -3.57 -13.91 19.76
CA VAL A 177 -3.50 -13.19 18.48
C VAL A 177 -3.43 -11.67 18.71
N CYS A 178 -2.46 -10.99 18.10
CA CYS A 178 -2.37 -9.53 18.15
C CYS A 178 -3.52 -8.87 17.37
N PRO A 179 -4.15 -7.81 17.91
CA PRO A 179 -5.22 -7.09 17.22
C PRO A 179 -4.69 -6.31 15.99
N VAL A 180 -5.56 -6.09 15.00
CA VAL A 180 -5.26 -5.34 13.76
C VAL A 180 -6.25 -4.18 13.52
N ASP A 181 -7.30 -4.09 14.32
CA ASP A 181 -8.39 -3.10 14.26
C ASP A 181 -7.93 -1.66 14.47
N ARG A 182 -6.75 -1.45 15.07
CA ARG A 182 -6.13 -0.12 15.23
C ARG A 182 -5.52 0.46 13.94
N TYR A 183 -5.56 -0.26 12.82
CA TYR A 183 -4.95 0.22 11.57
C TYR A 183 -5.56 1.55 11.08
N PRO A 184 -6.90 1.74 11.00
CA PRO A 184 -7.47 3.00 10.53
C PRO A 184 -7.07 4.19 11.40
N ASP A 185 -7.01 4.01 12.73
CA ASP A 185 -6.53 5.05 13.65
C ASP A 185 -5.07 5.43 13.35
N ALA A 186 -4.19 4.43 13.20
CA ALA A 186 -2.79 4.67 12.88
C ALA A 186 -2.60 5.30 11.49
N LEU A 187 -3.45 4.94 10.52
CA LEU A 187 -3.45 5.56 9.20
C LEU A 187 -3.87 7.03 9.30
N ARG A 188 -4.93 7.34 10.06
CA ARG A 188 -5.36 8.73 10.32
C ARG A 188 -4.26 9.54 10.99
N GLU A 189 -3.63 9.00 12.03
CA GLU A 189 -2.49 9.64 12.70
C GLU A 189 -1.34 9.91 11.71
N THR A 190 -1.07 8.96 10.81
CA THR A 190 -0.06 9.10 9.76
C THR A 190 -0.41 10.25 8.81
N LEU A 191 -1.65 10.31 8.30
CA LEU A 191 -2.13 11.41 7.44
C LEU A 191 -1.98 12.76 8.14
N GLN A 192 -2.43 12.86 9.39
CA GLN A 192 -2.35 14.11 10.15
C GLN A 192 -0.91 14.55 10.42
N SER A 193 0.01 13.61 10.61
CA SER A 193 1.41 13.91 10.91
C SER A 193 2.18 14.53 9.73
N VAL A 194 1.70 14.35 8.49
CA VAL A 194 2.35 14.86 7.28
C VAL A 194 1.74 16.15 6.75
N ALA A 195 0.81 16.76 7.48
CA ALA A 195 0.26 18.06 7.11
C ALA A 195 1.38 19.12 6.92
N PRO A 196 1.34 19.94 5.86
CA PRO A 196 2.41 20.91 5.61
C PRO A 196 2.44 22.08 6.61
N HIS A 197 1.29 22.39 7.23
CA HIS A 197 1.13 23.52 8.17
C HIS A 197 0.80 23.00 9.56
N GLY A 198 1.49 23.51 10.59
CA GLY A 198 1.18 23.21 11.99
C GLY A 198 0.17 24.20 12.59
N GLY A 199 -0.46 23.82 13.71
CA GLY A 199 -1.17 24.74 14.60
C GLY A 199 -2.69 24.54 14.72
N GLN A 200 -3.32 23.78 13.81
CA GLN A 200 -4.72 23.35 13.90
C GLN A 200 -4.83 21.86 13.56
N THR A 201 -5.98 21.25 13.83
CA THR A 201 -6.27 19.88 13.38
C THR A 201 -6.38 19.88 11.86
N PRO A 202 -5.49 19.17 11.14
CA PRO A 202 -5.46 19.24 9.69
C PRO A 202 -6.67 18.54 9.09
N VAL A 203 -7.21 19.11 8.01
CA VAL A 203 -8.31 18.53 7.24
C VAL A 203 -7.72 17.49 6.28
N CYS A 204 -8.04 16.23 6.54
CA CYS A 204 -7.65 15.09 5.73
C CYS A 204 -8.86 14.59 4.92
N VAL A 205 -8.64 14.24 3.66
CA VAL A 205 -9.68 13.64 2.78
C VAL A 205 -9.12 12.43 2.05
N LEU A 206 -9.99 11.50 1.64
CA LEU A 206 -9.63 10.38 0.77
C LEU A 206 -10.15 10.65 -0.64
N LEU A 207 -9.25 10.86 -1.60
CA LEU A 207 -9.59 11.09 -3.01
C LEU A 207 -9.75 9.76 -3.74
N THR A 208 -10.96 9.47 -4.22
CA THR A 208 -11.33 8.23 -4.90
C THR A 208 -11.67 8.48 -6.38
N PRO A 209 -11.38 7.53 -7.29
CA PRO A 209 -11.83 7.60 -8.69
C PRO A 209 -13.33 7.28 -8.86
N GLY A 210 -14.04 6.99 -7.77
CA GLY A 210 -15.49 6.74 -7.76
C GLY A 210 -15.87 5.25 -7.86
N HIS A 211 -17.18 5.00 -7.89
CA HIS A 211 -17.80 3.68 -7.69
C HIS A 211 -17.51 2.65 -8.80
N PHE A 212 -17.05 3.07 -9.98
CA PHE A 212 -16.66 2.14 -11.05
C PHE A 212 -15.27 1.53 -10.85
N ASN A 213 -14.52 1.93 -9.81
CA ASN A 213 -13.24 1.34 -9.47
C ASN A 213 -13.41 0.09 -8.59
N SER A 214 -12.69 -0.98 -8.91
CA SER A 214 -12.77 -2.25 -8.20
C SER A 214 -12.41 -2.20 -6.71
N ALA A 215 -11.63 -1.20 -6.29
CA ALA A 215 -11.24 -0.99 -4.89
C ALA A 215 -12.12 0.05 -4.17
N PHE A 216 -13.21 0.53 -4.79
CA PHE A 216 -14.06 1.58 -4.21
C PHE A 216 -14.61 1.20 -2.83
N TYR A 217 -14.98 -0.07 -2.62
CA TYR A 217 -15.37 -0.58 -1.30
C TYR A 217 -14.31 -0.27 -0.23
N GLU A 218 -13.03 -0.56 -0.52
CA GLU A 218 -11.94 -0.28 0.41
C GLU A 218 -11.78 1.23 0.66
N HIS A 219 -11.95 2.06 -0.37
CA HIS A 219 -11.85 3.50 -0.24
C HIS A 219 -12.92 4.03 0.71
N SER A 220 -14.17 3.63 0.50
CA SER A 220 -15.29 4.01 1.36
C SER A 220 -15.13 3.48 2.78
N PHE A 221 -14.72 2.22 2.93
CA PHE A 221 -14.49 1.59 4.23
C PHE A 221 -13.40 2.32 5.03
N LEU A 222 -12.28 2.65 4.40
CA LEU A 222 -11.16 3.34 5.07
C LEU A 222 -11.52 4.79 5.41
N ALA A 223 -12.21 5.51 4.53
CA ALA A 223 -12.67 6.87 4.81
C ALA A 223 -13.61 6.91 6.02
N ASP A 224 -14.62 6.03 6.05
CA ASP A 224 -15.56 5.89 7.16
C ASP A 224 -14.86 5.48 8.46
N SER A 225 -14.00 4.44 8.41
CA SER A 225 -13.27 3.95 9.58
C SER A 225 -12.31 4.99 10.17
N MET A 226 -11.69 5.83 9.33
CA MET A 226 -10.85 6.94 9.80
C MET A 226 -11.67 8.14 10.27
N GLY A 227 -12.93 8.25 9.86
CA GLY A 227 -13.77 9.43 10.05
C GLY A 227 -13.25 10.65 9.28
N ILE A 228 -12.90 10.44 8.00
CA ILE A 228 -12.51 11.51 7.06
C ILE A 228 -13.43 11.49 5.83
N GLU A 229 -13.52 12.61 5.12
CA GLU A 229 -14.39 12.72 3.95
C GLU A 229 -13.87 11.89 2.78
N LEU A 230 -14.77 11.13 2.15
CA LEU A 230 -14.54 10.47 0.86
C LEU A 230 -14.95 11.45 -0.25
N VAL A 231 -13.99 11.86 -1.09
CA VAL A 231 -14.21 12.89 -2.10
C VAL A 231 -13.83 12.40 -3.50
N GLU A 232 -14.54 12.88 -4.51
CA GLU A 232 -14.17 12.78 -5.91
C GLU A 232 -13.58 14.11 -6.40
N ALA A 233 -13.01 14.13 -7.61
CA ALA A 233 -12.41 15.34 -8.17
C ALA A 233 -13.36 16.56 -8.21
N ALA A 234 -14.65 16.32 -8.45
CA ALA A 234 -15.66 17.38 -8.54
C ALA A 234 -15.89 18.12 -7.21
N ASP A 235 -15.58 17.47 -6.08
CA ASP A 235 -15.73 18.03 -4.74
C ASP A 235 -14.58 18.95 -4.36
N LEU A 236 -13.47 18.89 -5.11
CA LEU A 236 -12.25 19.65 -4.85
C LEU A 236 -12.03 20.73 -5.92
N GLU A 237 -11.41 21.84 -5.52
CA GLU A 237 -10.92 22.88 -6.41
C GLU A 237 -9.56 23.40 -5.94
N VAL A 238 -8.73 23.84 -6.87
CA VAL A 238 -7.50 24.57 -6.55
C VAL A 238 -7.70 26.05 -6.86
N ASP A 239 -7.40 26.90 -5.87
CA ASP A 239 -7.41 28.35 -5.99
C ASP A 239 -6.19 28.93 -5.26
N ASP A 240 -5.39 29.74 -5.96
CA ASP A 240 -4.11 30.30 -5.48
C ASP A 240 -3.16 29.24 -4.89
N ASP A 241 -2.96 28.14 -5.62
CA ASP A 241 -2.19 26.96 -5.21
C ASP A 241 -2.65 26.32 -3.89
N VAL A 242 -3.86 26.60 -3.42
CA VAL A 242 -4.46 25.98 -2.23
C VAL A 242 -5.61 25.07 -2.65
N VAL A 243 -5.65 23.86 -2.08
CA VAL A 243 -6.75 22.92 -2.33
C VAL A 243 -7.90 23.18 -1.37
N TRP A 244 -9.09 23.27 -1.94
CA TRP A 244 -10.33 23.51 -1.23
C TRP A 244 -11.34 22.41 -1.53
N MET A 245 -12.04 21.94 -0.49
CA MET A 245 -13.21 21.08 -0.60
C MET A 245 -14.48 21.93 -0.58
N ARG A 246 -15.37 21.68 -1.52
CA ARG A 246 -16.68 22.34 -1.59
C ARG A 246 -17.61 21.75 -0.54
N THR A 247 -18.19 22.60 0.30
CA THR A 247 -19.26 22.22 1.23
C THR A 247 -20.44 23.16 1.09
N ILE A 248 -21.59 22.78 1.67
CA ILE A 248 -22.79 23.62 1.67
C ILE A 248 -22.61 24.94 2.43
N GLU A 249 -21.68 25.01 3.39
CA GLU A 249 -21.42 26.20 4.21
C GLU A 249 -20.31 27.10 3.61
N GLY A 250 -19.68 26.63 2.53
CA GLY A 250 -18.55 27.28 1.88
C GLY A 250 -17.39 26.32 1.66
N ARG A 251 -16.27 26.86 1.22
CA ARG A 251 -15.08 26.06 0.95
C ARG A 251 -14.27 25.81 2.22
N VAL A 252 -13.80 24.59 2.40
CA VAL A 252 -12.93 24.18 3.51
C VAL A 252 -11.55 23.86 2.93
N ARG A 253 -10.49 24.43 3.51
CA ARG A 253 -9.12 24.12 3.06
C ARG A 253 -8.79 22.66 3.36
N VAL A 254 -8.20 21.96 2.41
CA VAL A 254 -7.69 20.60 2.58
C VAL A 254 -6.18 20.64 2.78
N ASP A 255 -5.69 19.97 3.83
CA ASP A 255 -4.28 19.94 4.18
C ASP A 255 -3.60 18.66 3.68
N VAL A 256 -4.32 17.54 3.68
CA VAL A 256 -3.79 16.20 3.34
C VAL A 256 -4.79 15.43 2.50
N ILE A 257 -4.34 14.86 1.39
CA ILE A 257 -5.16 14.01 0.52
C ILE A 257 -4.54 12.63 0.49
N TYR A 258 -5.26 11.65 1.06
CA TYR A 258 -4.97 10.24 0.81
C TYR A 258 -5.55 9.87 -0.56
N ARG A 259 -4.69 9.84 -1.58
CA ARG A 259 -5.10 9.58 -2.95
C ARG A 259 -5.16 8.08 -3.22
N ARG A 260 -6.26 7.64 -3.82
CA ARG A 260 -6.45 6.28 -4.35
C ARG A 260 -6.56 6.29 -5.87
N ILE A 261 -5.83 7.22 -6.48
CA ILE A 261 -5.77 7.47 -7.93
C ILE A 261 -4.30 7.51 -8.33
N ASP A 262 -3.97 6.87 -9.45
CA ASP A 262 -2.62 6.85 -10.01
C ASP A 262 -2.18 8.24 -10.49
N ASP A 263 -0.86 8.46 -10.49
CA ASP A 263 -0.25 9.76 -10.82
C ASP A 263 -0.76 10.33 -12.15
N ASP A 264 -0.92 9.48 -13.17
CA ASP A 264 -1.30 9.95 -14.51
C ASP A 264 -2.71 10.58 -14.56
N TYR A 265 -3.52 10.36 -13.53
CA TYR A 265 -4.92 10.78 -13.50
C TYR A 265 -5.24 11.83 -12.43
N ILE A 266 -4.33 12.17 -11.52
CA ILE A 266 -4.61 13.08 -10.38
C ILE A 266 -4.63 14.57 -10.74
N ASP A 267 -4.01 14.98 -11.84
CA ASP A 267 -4.00 16.38 -12.31
C ASP A 267 -3.96 16.44 -13.84
N PRO A 268 -5.05 16.82 -14.52
CA PRO A 268 -5.10 16.87 -15.98
C PRO A 268 -4.25 17.99 -16.59
N ILE A 269 -3.80 18.98 -15.81
CA ILE A 269 -2.91 20.04 -16.31
C ILE A 269 -1.48 19.50 -16.50
N VAL A 270 -1.07 18.57 -15.63
CA VAL A 270 0.30 18.05 -15.59
C VAL A 270 0.44 16.70 -16.30
N PHE A 271 -0.57 15.84 -16.20
CA PHE A 271 -0.51 14.47 -16.69
C PHE A 271 -1.46 14.24 -17.88
N ASN A 272 -2.46 13.36 -17.73
CA ASN A 272 -3.42 13.06 -18.77
C ASN A 272 -4.49 14.16 -18.85
N PRO A 273 -4.54 14.97 -19.93
CA PRO A 273 -5.51 16.07 -20.06
C PRO A 273 -6.96 15.59 -20.20
N ASP A 274 -7.17 14.33 -20.58
CA ASP A 274 -8.50 13.73 -20.69
C ASP A 274 -8.98 13.13 -19.36
N SER A 275 -8.18 13.19 -18.29
CA SER A 275 -8.57 12.68 -16.97
C SER A 275 -9.71 13.51 -16.39
N LEU A 276 -10.81 12.83 -16.03
CA LEU A 276 -11.92 13.37 -15.24
C LEU A 276 -11.81 13.02 -13.75
N LEU A 277 -10.77 12.26 -13.37
CA LEU A 277 -10.58 11.73 -12.01
C LEU A 277 -9.70 12.64 -11.15
N GLY A 278 -9.03 13.61 -11.76
CA GLY A 278 -8.04 14.47 -11.12
C GLY A 278 -8.56 15.88 -10.85
N VAL A 279 -7.85 16.59 -9.99
CA VAL A 279 -8.15 17.98 -9.63
C VAL A 279 -7.16 18.89 -10.38
N PRO A 280 -7.62 19.73 -11.31
CA PRO A 280 -6.73 20.63 -12.06
C PRO A 280 -5.91 21.54 -11.13
N GLY A 281 -4.58 21.51 -11.25
CA GLY A 281 -3.66 22.33 -10.45
C GLY A 281 -3.24 21.70 -9.11
N LEU A 282 -3.66 20.46 -8.83
CA LEU A 282 -3.28 19.74 -7.62
C LEU A 282 -1.77 19.60 -7.45
N ILE A 283 -1.04 19.33 -8.53
CA ILE A 283 0.42 19.20 -8.47
C ILE A 283 1.08 20.54 -8.18
N ALA A 284 0.55 21.64 -8.70
CA ALA A 284 1.05 22.98 -8.38
C ALA A 284 0.87 23.29 -6.88
N ALA A 285 -0.31 23.00 -6.32
CA ALA A 285 -0.58 23.14 -4.89
C ALA A 285 0.35 22.28 -4.02
N TYR A 286 0.60 21.03 -4.44
CA TYR A 286 1.56 20.15 -3.77
C TYR A 286 2.99 20.70 -3.83
N MET A 287 3.46 21.14 -5.00
CA MET A 287 4.79 21.71 -5.19
C MET A 287 4.99 23.03 -4.45
N ALA A 288 3.92 23.81 -4.25
CA ALA A 288 3.90 25.02 -3.42
C ALA A 288 3.96 24.71 -1.91
N GLY A 289 3.85 23.44 -1.50
CA GLY A 289 3.81 23.03 -0.10
C GLY A 289 2.49 23.32 0.58
N ASN A 290 1.41 23.54 -0.18
CA ASN A 290 0.11 23.92 0.36
C ASN A 290 -0.77 22.74 0.78
N VAL A 291 -0.47 21.54 0.27
CA VAL A 291 -1.16 20.27 0.53
C VAL A 291 -0.17 19.10 0.54
N ALA A 292 -0.40 18.09 1.37
CA ALA A 292 0.31 16.82 1.32
C ALA A 292 -0.48 15.77 0.53
N LEU A 293 0.21 15.00 -0.33
CA LEU A 293 -0.37 13.89 -1.06
C LEU A 293 0.18 12.58 -0.51
N VAL A 294 -0.71 11.66 -0.16
CA VAL A 294 -0.38 10.36 0.43
C VAL A 294 -0.86 9.25 -0.51
N ASN A 295 0.01 8.41 -1.07
CA ASN A 295 1.46 8.58 -1.17
C ASN A 295 1.84 9.78 -2.06
N ALA A 296 3.08 10.26 -1.98
CA ALA A 296 3.56 11.35 -2.82
C ALA A 296 3.51 10.98 -4.32
N PRO A 297 3.39 11.94 -5.25
CA PRO A 297 3.55 11.68 -6.67
C PRO A 297 4.98 11.23 -6.98
N GLY A 298 5.14 10.36 -7.97
CA GLY A 298 6.44 9.86 -8.43
C GLY A 298 6.98 8.65 -7.69
N THR A 299 6.24 8.05 -6.76
CA THR A 299 6.68 6.86 -6.03
C THR A 299 6.77 5.61 -6.90
N GLY A 300 6.12 5.59 -8.06
CA GLY A 300 6.09 4.44 -8.97
C GLY A 300 7.46 4.03 -9.55
N ILE A 301 8.49 4.86 -9.40
CA ILE A 301 9.86 4.46 -9.74
C ILE A 301 10.45 3.49 -8.71
N ALA A 302 9.99 3.51 -7.45
CA ALA A 302 10.49 2.60 -6.42
C ALA A 302 9.92 1.18 -6.53
N ASP A 303 8.76 1.00 -7.19
CA ASP A 303 8.14 -0.31 -7.44
C ASP A 303 8.28 -0.79 -8.90
N ASP A 304 9.08 -0.10 -9.71
CA ASP A 304 9.40 -0.55 -11.05
C ASP A 304 10.14 -1.90 -11.03
N LYS A 305 9.77 -2.81 -11.95
CA LYS A 305 10.31 -4.17 -12.00
C LYS A 305 11.82 -4.23 -12.26
N ALA A 306 12.37 -3.29 -13.03
CA ALA A 306 13.81 -3.21 -13.23
C ALA A 306 14.50 -2.72 -11.96
N ILE A 307 13.93 -1.70 -11.29
CA ILE A 307 14.45 -1.16 -10.02
C ILE A 307 14.42 -2.19 -8.90
N TYR A 308 13.36 -2.99 -8.81
CA TYR A 308 13.24 -4.10 -7.87
C TYR A 308 14.48 -5.00 -7.88
N SER A 309 15.04 -5.31 -9.06
CA SER A 309 16.23 -6.17 -9.15
C SER A 309 17.48 -5.57 -8.48
N TYR A 310 17.54 -4.25 -8.28
CA TYR A 310 18.62 -3.53 -7.59
C TYR A 310 18.28 -3.19 -6.13
N MET A 311 17.12 -3.63 -5.61
CA MET A 311 16.70 -3.27 -4.26
C MET A 311 17.67 -3.71 -3.15
N PRO A 312 18.34 -4.87 -3.21
CA PRO A 312 19.37 -5.20 -2.24
C PRO A 312 20.52 -4.18 -2.18
N GLU A 313 20.98 -3.71 -3.34
CA GLU A 313 22.00 -2.66 -3.45
C GLU A 313 21.50 -1.31 -2.96
N ILE A 314 20.24 -0.96 -3.26
CA ILE A 314 19.56 0.25 -2.76
C ILE A 314 19.49 0.23 -1.23
N VAL A 315 19.02 -0.88 -0.64
CA VAL A 315 18.95 -1.06 0.82
C VAL A 315 20.32 -0.93 1.45
N LYS A 316 21.34 -1.56 0.86
CA LYS A 316 22.71 -1.47 1.35
C LYS A 316 23.27 -0.06 1.28
N PHE A 317 23.00 0.67 0.20
CA PHE A 317 23.47 2.03 0.00
C PHE A 317 22.90 3.00 1.05
N TYR A 318 21.60 2.93 1.33
CA TYR A 318 20.95 3.87 2.26
C TYR A 318 20.96 3.43 3.72
N SER A 319 20.91 2.12 4.02
CA SER A 319 20.94 1.63 5.40
C SER A 319 22.35 1.31 5.92
N GLY A 320 23.33 1.19 5.02
CA GLY A 320 24.70 0.79 5.36
C GLY A 320 24.84 -0.69 5.74
N ALA A 321 23.78 -1.49 5.64
CA ALA A 321 23.75 -2.91 5.99
C ALA A 321 23.09 -3.74 4.88
N GLU A 322 23.42 -5.03 4.81
CA GLU A 322 22.76 -5.95 3.88
C GLU A 322 21.25 -5.99 4.14
N ALA A 323 20.48 -6.28 3.08
CA ALA A 323 19.04 -6.41 3.19
C ALA A 323 18.68 -7.60 4.08
N LYS A 324 17.92 -7.35 5.15
CA LYS A 324 17.42 -8.39 6.06
C LYS A 324 16.44 -9.33 5.37
N LEU A 325 15.68 -8.83 4.38
CA LEU A 325 14.79 -9.60 3.53
C LEU A 325 15.37 -9.70 2.12
N PRO A 326 15.74 -10.90 1.66
CA PRO A 326 16.23 -11.10 0.31
C PRO A 326 15.12 -10.92 -0.73
N ASN A 327 15.50 -10.52 -1.94
CA ASN A 327 14.64 -10.59 -3.11
C ASN A 327 14.61 -12.02 -3.68
N VAL A 328 13.55 -12.34 -4.41
CA VAL A 328 13.59 -13.47 -5.33
C VAL A 328 14.57 -13.16 -6.47
N GLU A 329 15.36 -14.15 -6.86
CA GLU A 329 16.31 -14.03 -7.95
C GLU A 329 15.60 -13.58 -9.23
N THR A 330 16.04 -12.45 -9.78
CA THR A 330 15.43 -11.81 -10.95
C THR A 330 16.51 -11.43 -11.95
N TYR A 331 16.45 -12.03 -13.13
CA TYR A 331 17.46 -11.85 -14.17
C TYR A 331 17.32 -10.50 -14.86
N ARG A 332 18.43 -9.75 -14.90
CA ARG A 332 18.52 -8.45 -15.57
C ARG A 332 18.92 -8.66 -17.03
N CYS A 333 17.95 -8.76 -17.94
CA CYS A 333 18.18 -9.04 -19.38
C CYS A 333 19.05 -8.00 -20.12
N ARG A 334 19.44 -6.90 -19.46
CA ARG A 334 20.42 -5.93 -19.96
C ARG A 334 21.87 -6.36 -19.76
N GLU A 335 22.12 -7.32 -18.87
CA GLU A 335 23.45 -7.83 -18.56
C GLU A 335 23.73 -9.05 -19.44
N ALA A 336 24.80 -9.01 -20.23
CA ALA A 336 25.10 -10.07 -21.19
C ALA A 336 25.25 -11.47 -20.55
N GLY A 337 25.71 -11.54 -19.30
CA GLY A 337 25.80 -12.79 -18.55
C GLY A 337 24.44 -13.37 -18.16
N ALA A 338 23.44 -12.52 -17.89
CA ALA A 338 22.09 -12.96 -17.52
C ALA A 338 21.27 -13.48 -18.72
N LEU A 339 21.74 -13.24 -19.95
CA LEU A 339 21.14 -13.77 -21.18
C LEU A 339 21.64 -15.19 -21.52
N GLN A 340 22.65 -15.70 -20.81
CA GLN A 340 23.20 -17.04 -20.98
C GLN A 340 22.39 -18.03 -20.14
N TYR A 341 21.12 -18.23 -20.48
CA TYR A 341 20.29 -19.29 -19.92
C TYR A 341 20.40 -20.58 -20.73
#